data_AF-A0A6I1KKS1-F1
#
_entry.id   AF-A0A6I1KKS1-F1
#
_cell.length_a   1.000
_cell.length_b   1.000
_cell.length_c   1.000
_cell.angle_alpha   90.00
_cell.angle_beta   90.00
_cell.angle_gamma   90.00
#
_symmetry.space_group_name_H-M   'P 1'
#
loop_
_entity.id
_entity.type
_entity.pdbx_description
1 polymer ?
#
loop_
_entity_poly.entity_id
_entity_poly.type
_entity_poly.pdbx_seq_one_letter_code
_entity_poly.pdbx_strand_id
1 'polypeptide(L)'
;MKSVVRLVGLGGMAILILLDYATSHAEEVPHHGLTVTITGNATDCLACHDGSMTKTVPICTVKCELKDPHTVDKPYPPAGQEQSYVPAERIAAAGIILVNGQVTCISCHDLKNPNRHHLVIENDKSRLCFTCHIK
;
A
#
# COMPACT_ATOMS: atom_id res chain seq x y z
N MET A 1 35.54 17.96 67.67
CA MET A 1 35.73 16.51 67.89
C MET A 1 34.56 15.78 67.23
N LYS A 2 34.87 14.87 66.27
CA LYS A 2 34.21 13.58 65.94
C LYS A 2 32.67 13.61 65.70
N SER A 3 32.07 13.12 64.62
CA SER A 3 32.46 12.10 63.65
C SER A 3 31.62 12.21 62.37
N VAL A 4 32.25 11.80 61.27
CA VAL A 4 31.62 11.41 60.00
C VAL A 4 30.89 10.08 60.17
N VAL A 5 29.69 9.95 59.61
CA VAL A 5 29.11 8.65 59.18
C VAL A 5 28.59 8.82 57.76
N ARG A 6 29.03 7.92 56.87
CA ARG A 6 28.66 7.78 55.45
C ARG A 6 27.70 6.60 55.24
N LEU A 7 27.12 6.56 54.04
CA LEU A 7 26.42 5.46 53.33
C LEU A 7 24.96 5.23 53.74
N VAL A 8 24.00 4.88 52.88
CA VAL A 8 23.85 4.69 51.42
C VAL A 8 22.33 4.55 51.18
N GLY A 9 21.82 4.95 50.02
CA GLY A 9 20.48 4.56 49.55
C GLY A 9 20.14 5.32 48.27
N LEU A 10 20.62 4.88 47.11
CA LEU A 10 19.84 4.08 46.15
C LEU A 10 18.38 4.57 46.02
N GLY A 11 18.15 5.36 44.98
CA GLY A 11 16.83 5.80 44.56
C GLY A 11 16.90 6.42 43.17
N GLY A 12 17.46 5.68 42.21
CA GLY A 12 17.43 6.07 40.81
C GLY A 12 15.98 6.00 40.30
N MET A 13 15.35 7.16 40.13
CA MET A 13 14.20 7.28 39.23
C MET A 13 14.74 7.49 37.82
N ALA A 14 15.13 6.39 37.18
CA ALA A 14 15.15 6.33 35.73
C ALA A 14 13.69 6.45 35.26
N ILE A 15 13.30 7.67 34.89
CA ILE A 15 12.08 7.93 34.13
C ILE A 15 12.32 7.28 32.77
N LEU A 16 11.95 6.02 32.64
CA LEU A 16 11.81 5.34 31.37
C LEU A 16 10.62 5.98 30.67
N ILE A 17 10.93 6.92 29.78
CA ILE A 17 9.99 7.39 28.77
C ILE A 17 9.65 6.16 27.94
N LEU A 18 8.50 5.56 28.21
CA LEU A 18 7.86 4.61 27.31
C LEU A 18 7.53 5.42 26.05
N LEU A 19 8.44 5.42 25.08
CA LEU A 19 8.07 5.71 23.70
C LEU A 19 7.02 4.65 23.34
N ASP A 20 5.76 5.08 23.24
CA ASP A 20 4.74 4.34 22.52
C ASP A 20 5.21 4.22 21.07
N TYR A 21 6.03 3.21 20.82
CA TYR A 21 6.23 2.65 19.48
C TYR A 21 4.86 2.10 19.08
N ALA A 22 4.03 2.96 18.49
CA ALA A 22 2.96 2.51 17.62
C ALA A 22 3.64 1.65 16.56
N THR A 23 3.60 0.33 16.77
CA THR A 23 4.07 -0.62 15.80
C THR A 23 3.19 -0.43 14.57
N SER A 24 3.75 0.16 13.52
CA SER A 24 3.16 0.23 12.19
C SER A 24 3.02 -1.20 11.66
N HIS A 25 2.03 -1.94 12.14
CA HIS A 25 1.66 -3.22 11.57
C HIS A 25 0.93 -2.94 10.26
N ALA A 26 1.45 -3.50 9.16
CA ALA A 26 0.72 -3.55 7.91
C ALA A 26 -0.57 -4.33 8.16
N GLU A 27 -1.72 -3.73 7.83
CA GLU A 27 -3.00 -4.40 7.99
C GLU A 27 -3.07 -5.64 7.08
N GLU A 28 -3.51 -6.75 7.65
CA GLU A 28 -3.64 -8.03 6.97
C GLU A 28 -5.10 -8.36 6.66
N VAL A 29 -5.33 -9.00 5.51
CA VAL A 29 -6.67 -9.39 5.04
C VAL A 29 -6.67 -10.82 4.49
N PRO A 30 -7.77 -11.57 4.66
CA PRO A 30 -7.91 -12.87 4.03
C PRO A 30 -8.08 -12.72 2.51
N HIS A 31 -7.31 -13.46 1.73
CA HIS A 31 -7.37 -13.47 0.27
C HIS A 31 -7.18 -14.90 -0.24
N HIS A 32 -8.26 -15.50 -0.76
CA HIS A 32 -8.25 -16.88 -1.30
C HIS A 32 -7.66 -17.95 -0.37
N GLY A 33 -7.95 -17.87 0.93
CA GLY A 33 -7.50 -18.86 1.93
C GLY A 33 -6.09 -18.60 2.48
N LEU A 34 -5.44 -17.52 2.04
CA LEU A 34 -4.20 -17.00 2.59
C LEU A 34 -4.46 -15.68 3.33
N THR A 35 -3.49 -15.25 4.13
CA THR A 35 -3.46 -13.91 4.74
C THR A 35 -2.40 -13.09 4.02
N VAL A 36 -2.78 -11.91 3.53
CA VAL A 36 -1.89 -11.01 2.78
C VAL A 36 -1.99 -9.58 3.32
N THR A 37 -0.97 -8.77 3.08
CA THR A 37 -0.98 -7.35 3.48
C THR A 37 -1.81 -6.53 2.51
N ILE A 38 -2.63 -5.61 3.03
CA ILE A 38 -3.47 -4.73 2.19
C ILE A 38 -2.65 -3.69 1.41
N THR A 39 -1.42 -3.43 1.84
CA THR A 39 -0.49 -2.49 1.20
C THR A 39 0.63 -3.20 0.41
N GLY A 40 0.41 -4.45 -0.02
CA GLY A 40 1.40 -5.23 -0.77
C GLY A 40 1.83 -4.57 -2.08
N ASN A 41 3.10 -4.75 -2.45
CA ASN A 41 3.64 -4.31 -3.75
C ASN A 41 3.44 -5.41 -4.82
N ALA A 42 3.77 -5.11 -6.08
CA ALA A 42 3.58 -6.07 -7.17
C ALA A 42 4.32 -7.40 -6.96
N THR A 43 5.50 -7.39 -6.33
CA THR A 43 6.27 -8.62 -6.03
C THR A 43 5.50 -9.52 -5.08
N ASP A 44 4.86 -8.94 -4.06
CA ASP A 44 4.05 -9.68 -3.09
C ASP A 44 2.86 -10.38 -3.79
N CYS A 45 2.21 -9.68 -4.72
CA CYS A 45 1.12 -10.24 -5.51
C CYS A 45 1.61 -11.36 -6.45
N LEU A 46 2.73 -11.13 -7.14
CA LEU A 46 3.30 -12.06 -8.12
C LEU A 46 3.86 -13.34 -7.49
N ALA A 47 4.17 -13.33 -6.20
CA ALA A 47 4.57 -14.55 -5.48
C ALA A 47 3.53 -15.68 -5.56
N CYS A 48 2.26 -15.36 -5.82
CA CYS A 48 1.20 -16.34 -6.06
C CYS A 48 0.55 -16.22 -7.45
N HIS A 49 0.57 -15.03 -8.06
CA HIS A 49 -0.03 -14.73 -9.37
C HIS A 49 0.94 -14.87 -10.56
N ASP A 50 2.06 -15.56 -10.39
CA ASP A 50 2.99 -15.92 -11.47
C ASP A 50 2.53 -17.14 -12.30
N GLY A 51 1.57 -17.92 -11.80
CA GLY A 51 1.11 -19.16 -12.41
C GLY A 51 1.52 -20.44 -11.69
N SER A 52 2.36 -20.34 -10.66
CA SER A 52 2.84 -21.50 -9.90
C SER A 52 1.81 -22.00 -8.89
N MET A 53 1.13 -21.08 -8.19
CA MET A 53 0.15 -21.39 -7.15
C MET A 53 -1.29 -21.06 -7.57
N THR A 54 -1.48 -19.96 -8.27
CA THR A 54 -2.81 -19.48 -8.71
C THR A 54 -2.77 -19.11 -10.19
N LYS A 55 -3.89 -18.58 -10.72
CA LYS A 55 -3.91 -18.10 -12.10
C LYS A 55 -2.89 -16.98 -12.30
N THR A 56 -2.08 -17.10 -13.34
CA THR A 56 -1.17 -16.05 -13.77
C THR A 56 -1.93 -14.77 -14.07
N VAL A 57 -1.45 -13.65 -13.54
CA VAL A 57 -1.87 -12.31 -13.97
C VAL A 57 -0.75 -11.75 -14.85
N PRO A 58 -0.99 -11.57 -16.16
CA PRO A 58 0.07 -11.13 -17.05
C PRO A 58 0.35 -9.64 -16.82
N ILE A 59 1.58 -9.33 -16.38
CA ILE A 59 2.05 -7.95 -16.21
C ILE A 59 2.80 -7.46 -17.44
N CYS A 60 2.72 -6.17 -17.71
CA CYS A 60 3.46 -5.53 -18.78
C CYS A 60 4.55 -4.60 -18.25
N THR A 61 5.79 -4.83 -18.68
CA THR A 61 6.95 -4.01 -18.28
C THR A 61 7.37 -2.97 -19.33
N VAL A 62 6.99 -3.14 -20.60
CA VAL A 62 7.57 -2.36 -21.72
C VAL A 62 6.55 -1.49 -22.49
N LYS A 63 5.51 -2.08 -23.10
CA LYS A 63 4.53 -1.33 -23.90
C LYS A 63 3.24 -2.14 -24.11
N CYS A 64 2.19 -1.83 -23.38
CA CYS A 64 0.91 -2.55 -23.50
C CYS A 64 -0.29 -1.64 -23.29
N GLU A 65 -1.43 -2.05 -23.83
CA GLU A 65 -2.71 -1.45 -23.52
C GLU A 65 -3.14 -1.86 -22.10
N LEU A 66 -3.76 -0.94 -21.35
CA LEU A 66 -4.18 -1.13 -19.96
C LEU A 66 -5.27 -2.20 -19.75
N LYS A 67 -5.63 -2.97 -20.78
CA LYS A 67 -6.72 -3.95 -20.75
C LYS A 67 -6.24 -5.32 -20.28
N ASP A 68 -5.19 -5.86 -20.90
CA ASP A 68 -4.40 -7.01 -20.46
C ASP A 68 -3.31 -7.31 -21.51
N PRO A 69 -2.02 -7.49 -21.16
CA PRO A 69 -1.40 -7.28 -19.85
C PRO A 69 -1.34 -5.80 -19.45
N HIS A 70 -1.66 -5.48 -18.20
CA HIS A 70 -1.61 -4.10 -17.71
C HIS A 70 -0.31 -3.79 -16.97
N THR A 71 0.06 -2.51 -16.95
CA THR A 71 1.29 -2.04 -16.32
C THR A 71 1.07 -1.77 -14.84
N VAL A 72 2.02 -2.19 -14.01
CA VAL A 72 2.11 -1.84 -12.59
C VAL A 72 3.45 -1.16 -12.31
N ASP A 73 3.60 -0.64 -11.09
CA ASP A 73 4.77 0.07 -10.58
C ASP A 73 5.19 1.22 -11.51
N LYS A 74 4.19 2.05 -11.85
CA LYS A 74 4.38 3.26 -12.65
C LYS A 74 4.20 4.49 -11.78
N PRO A 75 5.08 5.52 -11.88
CA PRO A 75 4.90 6.75 -11.13
C PRO A 75 3.58 7.42 -11.48
N TYR A 76 2.95 8.01 -10.47
CA TYR A 76 1.70 8.75 -10.61
C TYR A 76 1.85 10.20 -10.13
N PRO A 77 1.50 11.19 -10.97
CA PRO A 77 1.30 11.06 -12.41
C PRO A 77 2.62 10.69 -13.12
N PRO A 78 2.58 10.22 -14.38
CA PRO A 78 3.78 10.10 -15.19
C PRO A 78 4.45 11.47 -15.40
N ALA A 79 5.78 11.49 -15.31
CA ALA A 79 6.56 12.71 -15.48
C ALA A 79 6.26 13.41 -16.80
N GLY A 80 5.97 14.71 -16.75
CA GLY A 80 5.62 15.53 -17.91
C GLY A 80 4.19 15.37 -18.40
N GLN A 81 3.35 14.61 -17.69
CA GLN A 81 1.92 14.45 -17.99
C GLN A 81 1.01 14.95 -16.87
N GLU A 82 1.54 15.65 -15.87
CA GLU A 82 0.84 16.03 -14.63
C GLU A 82 -0.52 16.70 -14.89
N GLN A 83 -0.63 17.52 -15.94
CA GLN A 83 -1.86 18.22 -16.32
C GLN A 83 -2.96 17.33 -16.89
N SER A 84 -2.63 16.10 -17.30
CA SER A 84 -3.58 15.12 -17.84
C SER A 84 -4.13 14.18 -16.75
N TYR A 85 -3.72 14.37 -15.50
CA TYR A 85 -4.05 13.48 -14.39
C TYR A 85 -4.64 14.24 -13.20
N VAL A 86 -5.54 13.58 -12.49
CA VAL A 86 -6.13 14.07 -11.25
C VAL A 86 -5.08 14.05 -10.14
N PRO A 87 -4.96 15.09 -9.29
CA PRO A 87 -3.99 15.10 -8.20
C PRO A 87 -4.10 13.90 -7.25
N ALA A 88 -2.97 13.45 -6.69
CA ALA A 88 -2.89 12.27 -5.84
C ALA A 88 -3.87 12.33 -4.65
N GLU A 89 -4.04 13.50 -4.05
CA GLU A 89 -4.92 13.73 -2.90
C GLU A 89 -6.40 13.49 -3.26
N ARG A 90 -6.76 13.81 -4.50
CA ARG A 90 -8.13 13.66 -5.02
C ARG A 90 -8.47 12.21 -5.34
N ILE A 91 -7.53 11.44 -5.88
CA ILE A 91 -7.75 10.01 -6.13
C ILE A 91 -7.72 9.19 -4.84
N ALA A 92 -6.93 9.60 -3.84
CA ALA A 92 -6.94 9.00 -2.50
C ALA A 92 -8.31 9.11 -1.83
N ALA A 93 -9.00 10.24 -2.00
CA ALA A 93 -10.39 10.41 -1.54
C ALA A 93 -11.39 9.47 -2.23
N ALA A 94 -11.04 8.90 -3.39
CA ALA A 94 -11.83 7.90 -4.09
C ALA A 94 -11.42 6.45 -3.72
N GLY A 95 -10.52 6.28 -2.75
CA GLY A 95 -10.04 4.98 -2.27
C GLY A 95 -8.80 4.45 -3.01
N ILE A 96 -8.29 5.15 -4.03
CA ILE A 96 -7.10 4.70 -4.77
C ILE A 96 -5.85 4.95 -3.93
N ILE A 97 -5.09 3.89 -3.68
CA ILE A 97 -3.84 3.94 -2.91
C ILE A 97 -2.65 3.96 -3.88
N LEU A 98 -1.72 4.89 -3.67
CA LEU A 98 -0.43 4.90 -4.35
C LEU A 98 0.65 4.37 -3.41
N VAL A 99 1.35 3.31 -3.80
CA VAL A 99 2.47 2.76 -3.02
C VAL A 99 3.74 3.46 -3.46
N ASN A 100 4.38 4.21 -2.57
CA ASN A 100 5.58 5.00 -2.88
C ASN A 100 5.38 5.95 -4.09
N GLY A 101 4.20 6.55 -4.22
CA GLY A 101 3.86 7.44 -5.34
C GLY A 101 3.64 6.73 -6.68
N GLN A 102 3.46 5.41 -6.67
CA GLN A 102 3.26 4.61 -7.88
C GLN A 102 1.89 3.96 -7.91
N VAL A 103 1.33 3.84 -9.11
CA VAL A 103 0.22 2.93 -9.42
C VAL A 103 0.76 1.51 -9.36
N THR A 104 0.18 0.67 -8.51
CA THR A 104 0.48 -0.75 -8.39
C THR A 104 -0.83 -1.56 -8.35
N CYS A 105 -0.77 -2.87 -8.06
CA CYS A 105 -1.94 -3.76 -8.02
C CYS A 105 -3.07 -3.18 -7.15
N ILE A 106 -2.76 -2.77 -5.93
CA ILE A 106 -3.74 -2.27 -4.97
C ILE A 106 -4.28 -0.87 -5.27
N SER A 107 -3.72 -0.18 -6.26
CA SER A 107 -4.28 1.10 -6.74
C SER A 107 -5.60 0.88 -7.49
N CYS A 108 -5.75 -0.28 -8.12
CA CYS A 108 -6.96 -0.69 -8.81
C CYS A 108 -7.77 -1.72 -8.01
N HIS A 109 -7.09 -2.50 -7.17
CA HIS A 109 -7.67 -3.62 -6.44
C HIS A 109 -7.75 -3.37 -4.93
N ASP A 110 -8.96 -3.33 -4.38
CA ASP A 110 -9.21 -3.37 -2.93
C ASP A 110 -9.50 -4.81 -2.49
N LEU A 111 -8.53 -5.43 -1.79
CA LEU A 111 -8.64 -6.80 -1.30
C LEU A 111 -9.78 -7.01 -0.29
N LYS A 112 -10.34 -5.93 0.29
CA LYS A 112 -11.54 -6.00 1.13
C LYS A 112 -12.84 -6.03 0.32
N ASN A 113 -12.81 -5.67 -0.96
CA ASN A 113 -13.98 -5.70 -1.82
C ASN A 113 -14.25 -7.15 -2.28
N PRO A 114 -15.36 -7.79 -1.84
CA PRO A 114 -15.66 -9.18 -2.20
C PRO A 114 -16.15 -9.35 -3.66
N ASN A 115 -16.35 -8.26 -4.40
CA ASN A 115 -16.80 -8.32 -5.78
C ASN A 115 -15.74 -8.96 -6.69
N ARG A 116 -16.20 -9.42 -7.85
CA ARG A 116 -15.31 -9.97 -8.88
C ARG A 116 -14.22 -8.95 -9.22
N HIS A 117 -12.98 -9.45 -9.28
CA HIS A 117 -11.77 -8.66 -9.53
C HIS A 117 -11.42 -7.65 -8.44
N HIS A 118 -12.13 -7.60 -7.31
CA HIS A 118 -11.75 -6.76 -6.17
C HIS A 118 -11.53 -5.29 -6.54
N LEU A 119 -12.28 -4.71 -7.49
CA LEU A 119 -11.98 -3.35 -7.95
C LEU A 119 -12.27 -2.31 -6.87
N VAL A 120 -11.37 -1.36 -6.65
CA VAL A 120 -11.59 -0.24 -5.70
C VAL A 120 -12.81 0.61 -6.13
N ILE A 121 -13.02 0.75 -7.44
CA ILE A 121 -14.16 1.40 -8.05
C ILE A 121 -14.57 0.54 -9.26
N GLU A 122 -15.85 0.23 -9.37
CA GLU A 122 -16.37 -0.50 -10.54
C GLU A 122 -16.04 0.25 -11.84
N ASN A 123 -15.60 -0.50 -12.85
CA ASN A 123 -15.11 0.10 -14.10
C ASN A 123 -16.22 0.28 -15.15
N ASP A 124 -17.45 0.54 -14.73
CA ASP A 124 -18.56 0.83 -15.64
C ASP A 124 -18.27 2.13 -16.41
N LYS A 125 -18.41 2.11 -17.74
CA LYS A 125 -18.11 3.25 -18.63
C LYS A 125 -16.71 3.86 -18.41
N SER A 126 -15.73 3.03 -18.04
CA SER A 126 -14.35 3.44 -17.74
C SER A 126 -14.23 4.37 -16.52
N ARG A 127 -15.17 4.29 -15.57
CA ARG A 127 -15.18 5.15 -14.37
C ARG A 127 -13.91 5.05 -13.54
N LEU A 128 -13.35 3.85 -13.39
CA LEU A 128 -12.07 3.66 -12.69
C LEU A 128 -10.95 4.45 -13.38
N CYS A 129 -10.85 4.35 -14.71
CA CYS A 129 -9.84 5.08 -15.49
C CYS A 129 -9.99 6.60 -15.33
N PHE A 130 -11.21 7.12 -15.44
CA PHE A 130 -11.50 8.55 -15.31
C PHE A 130 -11.42 9.09 -13.88
N THR A 131 -11.20 8.22 -12.89
CA THR A 131 -10.83 8.67 -11.54
C THR A 131 -9.43 9.27 -11.56
N CYS A 132 -8.53 8.72 -12.38
CA CYS A 132 -7.14 9.16 -12.50
C CYS A 132 -6.91 10.11 -13.68
N HIS A 133 -7.57 9.89 -14.81
CA HIS A 133 -7.32 10.63 -16.03
C HIS A 133 -8.32 11.76 -16.26
N ILE A 134 -7.80 12.97 -16.52
CA ILE A 134 -8.60 14.11 -16.96
C ILE A 134 -8.93 13.89 -18.45
N LYS A 135 -10.19 14.12 -18.82
CA LYS A 135 -10.66 14.04 -20.21
C LYS A 135 -10.23 15.23 -21.05
#